data_AF-A0A925E4P9-F1
#
_entry.id   AF-A0A925E4P9-F1
#
_cell.length_a   1.000
_cell.length_b   1.000
_cell.length_c   1.000
_cell.angle_alpha   90.00
_cell.angle_beta   90.00
_cell.angle_gamma   90.00
#
_symmetry.space_group_name_H-M   'P 1'
#
loop_
_entity.id
_entity.type
_entity.pdbx_description
1 polymer ?
#
loop_
_entity_poly.entity_id
_entity_poly.type
_entity_poly.pdbx_seq_one_letter_code
_entity_poly.pdbx_strand_id
1 'polypeptide(L)'
;QWWDRIPAREVEGFNVWRQASENNARQNLNAIAKARQLALLIMDLYQAQGVAFQPFEAFSHEQDYYKQVMDADAYKIPKGMGEKIISTMGAAHRNVIMRYRGLLELPSPVWTIADDYHLPERKLRDLKGLPEEKAFALIRSWIGEEQQLSPMGDTSSEKPLNNAPVSATWSIVERSMSMLNKLKPDKLKAMGQEDRQAVQEMIATYRRLLDEIDDWLK
;
A
#
# COMPACT_ATOMS: atom_id res chain seq x y z
N GLN A 1 34.82 -6.02 -21.87
CA GLN A 1 33.38 -5.77 -22.03
C GLN A 1 32.66 -6.99 -21.49
N TRP A 2 32.07 -6.92 -20.29
CA TRP A 2 31.51 -8.10 -19.61
C TRP A 2 30.10 -7.83 -19.09
N TRP A 3 29.21 -7.35 -19.96
CA TRP A 3 27.78 -7.20 -19.64
C TRP A 3 26.83 -7.54 -20.82
N ASP A 4 27.33 -8.15 -21.90
CA ASP A 4 26.51 -8.33 -23.12
C ASP A 4 25.44 -9.41 -23.00
N ARG A 5 25.50 -10.30 -21.98
CA ARG A 5 24.52 -11.38 -21.78
C ARG A 5 24.28 -11.63 -20.29
N ILE A 6 23.05 -11.40 -19.84
CA ILE A 6 22.57 -11.83 -18.53
C ILE A 6 22.03 -13.25 -18.69
N PRO A 7 22.51 -14.25 -17.94
CA PRO A 7 21.94 -15.59 -17.97
C PRO A 7 20.49 -15.51 -17.49
N ALA A 8 19.55 -15.81 -18.39
CA ALA A 8 18.12 -15.84 -18.10
C ALA A 8 17.60 -17.28 -18.21
N ARG A 9 16.67 -17.64 -17.33
CA ARG A 9 15.91 -18.88 -17.41
C ARG A 9 14.51 -18.55 -17.91
N GLU A 10 14.18 -18.99 -19.10
CA GLU A 10 12.81 -18.91 -19.60
C GLU A 10 11.92 -19.86 -18.79
N VAL A 11 10.77 -19.36 -18.38
CA VAL A 11 9.75 -20.13 -17.65
C VAL A 11 8.47 -20.04 -18.47
N GLU A 12 7.76 -21.14 -18.65
CA GLU A 12 6.61 -21.28 -19.57
C GLU A 12 5.40 -20.37 -19.29
N GLY A 13 5.41 -19.56 -18.22
CA GLY A 13 4.37 -18.56 -18.01
C GLY A 13 4.45 -17.86 -16.64
N PHE A 14 3.66 -16.80 -16.51
CA PHE A 14 3.44 -16.10 -15.24
C PHE A 14 2.67 -17.01 -14.26
N ASN A 15 3.25 -17.29 -13.09
CA ASN A 15 2.65 -18.15 -12.09
C ASN A 15 2.61 -17.43 -10.73
N VAL A 16 1.41 -17.01 -10.33
CA VAL A 16 1.16 -16.27 -9.09
C VAL A 16 1.62 -17.05 -7.85
N TRP A 17 1.42 -18.37 -7.82
CA TRP A 17 1.83 -19.23 -6.69
C TRP A 17 3.34 -19.31 -6.54
N ARG A 18 4.05 -19.42 -7.66
CA ARG A 18 5.51 -19.44 -7.66
C ARG A 18 6.06 -18.09 -7.21
N GLN A 19 5.56 -16.99 -7.76
CA GLN A 19 5.97 -15.64 -7.37
C GLN A 19 5.69 -15.38 -5.88
N ALA A 20 4.53 -15.82 -5.39
CA ALA A 20 4.14 -15.73 -3.99
C ALA A 20 5.12 -16.48 -3.06
N SER A 21 5.55 -17.69 -3.43
CA SER A 21 6.58 -18.42 -2.68
C SER A 21 7.95 -17.76 -2.75
N GLU A 22 8.36 -17.25 -3.92
CA GLU A 22 9.62 -16.53 -4.09
C GLU A 22 9.67 -15.22 -3.28
N ASN A 23 8.54 -14.50 -3.20
CA ASN A 23 8.42 -13.29 -2.40
C ASN A 23 8.56 -13.58 -0.91
N ASN A 24 7.98 -14.66 -0.39
CA ASN A 24 8.15 -15.02 1.02
C ASN A 24 9.58 -15.44 1.39
N ALA A 25 10.34 -16.01 0.43
CA ALA A 25 11.75 -16.30 0.65
C ALA A 25 12.58 -15.01 0.87
N ARG A 26 12.08 -13.85 0.42
CA ARG A 26 12.63 -12.52 0.71
C ARG A 26 12.01 -12.06 2.04
N GLN A 27 12.73 -12.21 3.15
CA GLN A 27 12.23 -12.20 4.53
C GLN A 27 11.43 -10.96 5.05
N ASN A 28 11.15 -9.95 4.23
CA ASN A 28 10.67 -8.63 4.68
C ASN A 28 9.31 -8.17 4.11
N LEU A 29 8.38 -9.08 3.77
CA LEU A 29 7.04 -8.64 3.37
C LEU A 29 6.28 -7.99 4.55
N ASN A 30 5.86 -6.73 4.35
CA ASN A 30 4.98 -6.02 5.29
C ASN A 30 3.56 -6.64 5.31
N ALA A 31 2.74 -6.22 6.27
CA ALA A 31 1.41 -6.80 6.47
C ALA A 31 0.46 -6.57 5.28
N ILE A 32 0.55 -5.40 4.62
CA ILE A 32 -0.26 -5.05 3.47
C ILE A 32 0.13 -5.88 2.24
N ALA A 33 1.43 -6.03 1.97
CA ALA A 33 1.97 -6.89 0.93
C ALA A 33 1.49 -8.34 1.09
N LYS A 34 1.46 -8.87 2.32
CA LYS A 34 0.90 -10.21 2.60
C LYS A 34 -0.60 -10.28 2.32
N ALA A 35 -1.36 -9.21 2.60
CA ALA A 35 -2.78 -9.13 2.25
C ALA A 35 -3.01 -9.10 0.73
N ARG A 36 -2.22 -8.32 -0.02
CA ARG A 36 -2.23 -8.32 -1.50
C ARG A 36 -1.95 -9.72 -2.06
N GLN A 37 -0.88 -10.35 -1.55
CA GLN A 37 -0.49 -11.69 -2.01
C GLN A 37 -1.59 -12.71 -1.74
N LEU A 38 -2.20 -12.69 -0.56
CA LEU A 38 -3.33 -13.55 -0.24
C LEU A 38 -4.50 -13.32 -1.21
N ALA A 39 -4.87 -12.07 -1.47
CA ALA A 39 -5.95 -11.72 -2.38
C ALA A 39 -5.70 -12.30 -3.79
N LEU A 40 -4.50 -12.15 -4.34
CA LEU A 40 -4.12 -12.70 -5.63
C LEU A 40 -4.22 -14.23 -5.68
N LEU A 41 -3.80 -14.93 -4.62
CA LEU A 41 -3.92 -16.39 -4.54
C LEU A 41 -5.39 -16.83 -4.53
N ILE A 42 -6.27 -16.09 -3.85
CA ILE A 42 -7.71 -16.37 -3.85
C ILE A 42 -8.31 -16.10 -5.24
N MET A 43 -7.95 -14.98 -5.86
CA MET A 43 -8.42 -14.65 -7.22
C MET A 43 -8.02 -15.74 -8.21
N ASP A 44 -6.77 -16.19 -8.18
CA ASP A 44 -6.26 -17.26 -9.06
C ASP A 44 -7.06 -18.57 -8.87
N LEU A 45 -7.36 -18.97 -7.63
CA LEU A 45 -8.21 -20.14 -7.35
C LEU A 45 -9.60 -20.06 -7.99
N TYR A 46 -10.18 -18.86 -8.01
CA TYR A 46 -11.52 -18.62 -8.54
C TYR A 46 -11.52 -18.41 -10.06
N GLN A 47 -10.48 -17.79 -10.61
CA GLN A 47 -10.26 -17.70 -12.05
C GLN A 47 -10.09 -19.10 -12.67
N ALA A 48 -9.39 -20.01 -12.00
CA ALA A 48 -9.29 -21.41 -12.42
C ALA A 48 -10.65 -22.13 -12.44
N GLN A 49 -11.68 -21.59 -11.76
CA GLN A 49 -13.06 -22.08 -11.75
C GLN A 49 -13.98 -21.27 -12.69
N GLY A 50 -13.43 -20.36 -13.49
CA GLY A 50 -14.17 -19.57 -14.47
C GLY A 50 -14.77 -18.25 -13.92
N VAL A 51 -14.40 -17.83 -12.71
CA VAL A 51 -14.82 -16.51 -12.19
C VAL A 51 -13.93 -15.42 -12.76
N ALA A 52 -14.55 -14.43 -13.39
CA ALA A 52 -13.87 -13.23 -13.86
C ALA A 52 -13.85 -12.15 -12.76
N PHE A 53 -12.70 -11.51 -12.59
CA PHE A 53 -12.53 -10.34 -11.75
C PHE A 53 -12.33 -9.11 -12.64
N GLN A 54 -12.68 -7.93 -12.13
CA GLN A 54 -12.36 -6.68 -12.80
C GLN A 54 -10.85 -6.48 -12.83
N PRO A 55 -10.30 -5.99 -13.96
CA PRO A 55 -8.87 -5.73 -14.10
C PRO A 55 -8.44 -4.57 -13.22
N PHE A 56 -7.14 -4.45 -12.98
CA PHE A 56 -6.56 -3.46 -12.08
C PHE A 56 -6.94 -2.02 -12.47
N GLU A 57 -6.97 -1.73 -13.77
CA GLU A 57 -7.24 -0.42 -14.37
C GLU A 57 -8.69 0.03 -14.17
N ALA A 58 -9.59 -0.86 -13.75
CA ALA A 58 -10.98 -0.52 -13.45
C ALA A 58 -11.15 0.25 -12.13
N PHE A 59 -10.11 0.32 -11.30
CA PHE A 59 -10.18 0.88 -9.95
C PHE A 59 -9.34 2.15 -9.82
N SER A 60 -9.87 3.13 -9.10
CA SER A 60 -9.13 4.38 -8.78
C SER A 60 -8.07 4.19 -7.70
N HIS A 61 -8.24 3.19 -6.83
CA HIS A 61 -7.34 2.89 -5.74
C HIS A 61 -6.96 1.40 -5.79
N GLU A 62 -5.66 1.11 -5.72
CA GLU A 62 -5.11 -0.26 -5.82
C GLU A 62 -5.82 -1.23 -4.85
N GLN A 63 -6.07 -0.82 -3.62
CA GLN A 63 -6.73 -1.67 -2.62
C GLN A 63 -8.08 -2.23 -3.12
N ASP A 64 -8.84 -1.47 -3.91
CA ASP A 64 -10.18 -1.86 -4.34
C ASP A 64 -10.14 -3.02 -5.34
N TYR A 65 -9.05 -3.13 -6.12
CA TYR A 65 -8.79 -4.32 -6.93
C TYR A 65 -8.73 -5.57 -6.04
N TYR A 66 -7.99 -5.53 -4.94
CA TYR A 66 -7.85 -6.67 -4.02
C TYR A 66 -9.10 -6.93 -3.18
N LYS A 67 -9.89 -5.89 -2.85
CA LYS A 67 -11.15 -6.03 -2.09
C LYS A 67 -12.19 -6.90 -2.76
N GLN A 68 -12.07 -7.17 -4.06
CA GLN A 68 -12.97 -8.07 -4.78
C GLN A 68 -13.12 -9.45 -4.11
N VAL A 69 -12.11 -9.91 -3.36
CA VAL A 69 -12.14 -11.21 -2.64
C VAL A 69 -12.17 -11.07 -1.11
N MET A 70 -12.56 -9.90 -0.61
CA MET A 70 -12.64 -9.61 0.83
C MET A 70 -13.74 -10.42 1.53
N ASP A 71 -14.91 -10.56 0.89
CA ASP A 71 -16.04 -11.31 1.44
C ASP A 71 -15.70 -12.80 1.53
N ALA A 72 -15.62 -13.30 2.76
CA ALA A 72 -15.25 -14.68 3.03
C ALA A 72 -16.35 -15.71 2.74
N ASP A 73 -17.61 -15.27 2.74
CA ASP A 73 -18.76 -16.12 2.44
C ASP A 73 -18.93 -16.27 0.93
N ALA A 74 -18.75 -15.19 0.17
CA ALA A 74 -18.73 -15.22 -1.29
C ALA A 74 -17.48 -15.93 -1.85
N TYR A 75 -16.30 -15.64 -1.28
CA TYR A 75 -15.01 -16.18 -1.74
C TYR A 75 -14.40 -17.16 -0.74
N LYS A 76 -15.19 -18.17 -0.39
CA LYS A 76 -14.76 -19.25 0.51
C LYS A 76 -13.63 -20.07 -0.10
N ILE A 77 -12.58 -20.30 0.67
CA ILE A 77 -11.45 -21.12 0.20
C ILE A 77 -11.92 -22.56 0.03
N PRO A 78 -11.77 -23.16 -1.18
CA PRO A 78 -12.12 -24.55 -1.42
C PRO A 78 -11.41 -25.51 -0.47
N LYS A 79 -12.04 -26.66 -0.20
CA LYS A 79 -11.45 -27.69 0.67
C LYS A 79 -10.08 -28.12 0.12
N GLY A 80 -9.09 -28.26 1.01
CA GLY A 80 -7.71 -28.61 0.64
C GLY A 80 -6.85 -27.41 0.16
N MET A 81 -7.44 -26.34 -0.36
CA MET A 81 -6.67 -25.18 -0.85
C MET A 81 -6.15 -24.27 0.27
N GLY A 82 -6.72 -24.35 1.47
CA GLY A 82 -6.24 -23.59 2.62
C GLY A 82 -4.80 -23.91 2.99
N GLU A 83 -4.44 -25.21 3.03
CA GLU A 83 -3.06 -25.65 3.32
C GLU A 83 -2.09 -25.22 2.22
N LYS A 84 -2.53 -25.29 0.97
CA LYS A 84 -1.76 -24.80 -0.18
C LYS A 84 -1.45 -23.31 -0.04
N ILE A 85 -2.45 -22.47 0.26
CA ILE A 85 -2.24 -21.03 0.49
C ILE A 85 -1.27 -20.80 1.64
N ILE A 86 -1.45 -21.48 2.78
CA ILE A 86 -0.60 -21.31 3.96
C ILE A 86 0.87 -21.66 3.64
N SER A 87 1.09 -22.80 2.97
CA SER A 87 2.41 -23.25 2.55
C SER A 87 3.06 -22.26 1.58
N THR A 88 2.32 -21.79 0.56
CA THR A 88 2.80 -20.79 -0.40
C THR A 88 3.11 -19.46 0.28
N MET A 89 2.32 -19.08 1.29
CA MET A 89 2.52 -17.88 2.10
C MET A 89 3.67 -18.00 3.12
N GLY A 90 4.32 -19.16 3.23
CA GLY A 90 5.35 -19.40 4.25
C GLY A 90 4.85 -19.25 5.69
N ALA A 91 3.54 -19.43 5.89
CA ALA A 91 2.88 -19.21 7.17
C ALA A 91 2.75 -20.49 7.99
N ALA A 92 2.82 -20.39 9.31
CA ALA A 92 2.68 -21.54 10.21
C ALA A 92 1.21 -21.86 10.57
N HIS A 93 0.29 -20.90 10.44
CA HIS A 93 -1.05 -21.02 11.01
C HIS A 93 -2.15 -20.67 10.03
N ARG A 94 -3.25 -21.44 10.08
CA ARG A 94 -4.44 -21.24 9.24
C ARG A 94 -5.15 -19.91 9.45
N ASN A 95 -5.04 -19.34 10.65
CA ASN A 95 -5.64 -18.05 10.97
C ASN A 95 -5.04 -16.90 10.14
N VAL A 96 -3.85 -17.08 9.55
CA VAL A 96 -3.20 -16.10 8.69
C VAL A 96 -4.10 -15.63 7.55
N ILE A 97 -4.84 -16.56 6.95
CA ILE A 97 -5.80 -16.26 5.88
C ILE A 97 -6.83 -15.24 6.37
N MET A 98 -7.47 -15.50 7.50
CA MET A 98 -8.52 -14.62 8.01
C MET A 98 -7.96 -13.26 8.46
N ARG A 99 -6.76 -13.25 9.05
CA ARG A 99 -6.14 -12.01 9.52
C ARG A 99 -5.76 -11.11 8.35
N TYR A 100 -5.08 -11.62 7.33
CA TYR A 100 -4.68 -10.82 6.17
C TYR A 100 -5.85 -10.46 5.26
N ARG A 101 -6.84 -11.37 5.08
CA ARG A 101 -8.06 -11.02 4.35
C ARG A 101 -8.82 -9.90 5.07
N GLY A 102 -8.84 -9.90 6.39
CA GLY A 102 -9.43 -8.81 7.18
C GLY A 102 -8.76 -7.44 7.00
N LEU A 103 -7.50 -7.38 6.58
CA LEU A 103 -6.83 -6.10 6.29
C LEU A 103 -7.34 -5.47 4.99
N LEU A 104 -7.93 -6.24 4.07
CA LEU A 104 -8.55 -5.70 2.86
C LEU A 104 -9.72 -4.76 3.17
N GLU A 105 -10.32 -4.89 4.36
CA GLU A 105 -11.45 -4.06 4.82
C GLU A 105 -11.01 -2.70 5.38
N LEU A 106 -9.70 -2.45 5.53
CA LEU A 106 -9.22 -1.18 6.03
C LEU A 106 -9.65 -0.01 5.13
N PRO A 107 -9.92 1.18 5.69
CA PRO A 107 -10.13 2.38 4.89
C PRO A 107 -8.93 2.65 3.96
N SER A 108 -9.17 3.12 2.74
CA SER A 108 -8.11 3.31 1.74
C SER A 108 -6.97 4.21 2.22
N PRO A 109 -7.21 5.35 2.92
CA PRO A 109 -6.11 6.15 3.48
C PRO A 109 -5.30 5.42 4.54
N VAL A 110 -5.94 4.57 5.34
CA VAL A 110 -5.29 3.75 6.37
C VAL A 110 -4.43 2.66 5.71
N TRP A 111 -4.94 2.04 4.64
CA TRP A 111 -4.22 1.03 3.87
C TRP A 111 -2.91 1.58 3.28
N THR A 112 -2.97 2.75 2.62
CA THR A 112 -1.79 3.37 2.01
C THR A 112 -0.74 3.73 3.05
N ILE A 113 -1.16 4.38 4.13
CA ILE A 113 -0.25 4.74 5.22
C ILE A 113 0.36 3.49 5.88
N ALA A 114 -0.44 2.44 6.08
CA ALA A 114 0.05 1.19 6.64
C ALA A 114 1.12 0.52 5.78
N ASP A 115 0.99 0.63 4.46
CA ASP A 115 1.95 0.10 3.51
C ASP A 115 3.24 0.92 3.51
N ASP A 116 3.13 2.25 3.39
CA ASP A 116 4.26 3.18 3.36
C ASP A 116 5.13 3.07 4.62
N TYR A 117 4.49 3.00 5.79
CA TYR A 117 5.17 2.94 7.09
C TYR A 117 5.42 1.51 7.58
N HIS A 118 5.14 0.49 6.74
CA HIS A 118 5.39 -0.91 7.07
C HIS A 118 4.75 -1.36 8.40
N LEU A 119 3.56 -0.85 8.69
CA LEU A 119 2.93 -1.03 10.00
C LEU A 119 2.70 -2.52 10.31
N PRO A 120 2.93 -2.95 11.56
CA PRO A 120 2.80 -4.35 11.93
C PRO A 120 1.34 -4.79 11.90
N GLU A 121 1.10 -6.02 11.42
CA GLU A 121 -0.23 -6.64 11.29
C GLU A 121 -1.09 -6.45 12.55
N ARG A 122 -0.49 -6.64 13.74
CA ARG A 122 -1.19 -6.55 15.02
C ARG A 122 -1.90 -5.21 15.20
N LYS A 123 -1.20 -4.09 14.95
CA LYS A 123 -1.75 -2.73 15.05
C LYS A 123 -2.90 -2.54 14.05
N LEU A 124 -2.73 -3.00 12.82
CA LEU A 124 -3.74 -2.83 11.76
C LEU A 124 -5.05 -3.57 12.05
N ARG A 125 -4.99 -4.74 12.69
CA ARG A 125 -6.21 -5.47 13.05
C ARG A 125 -7.08 -4.71 14.06
N ASP A 126 -6.47 -3.89 14.92
CA ASP A 126 -7.21 -3.11 15.92
C ASP A 126 -8.00 -1.95 15.27
N LEU A 127 -7.68 -1.61 14.01
CA LEU A 127 -8.39 -0.60 13.23
C LEU A 127 -9.61 -1.16 12.48
N LYS A 128 -9.71 -2.49 12.40
CA LYS A 128 -10.76 -3.15 11.63
C LYS A 128 -12.13 -2.82 12.21
N GLY A 129 -13.06 -2.36 11.36
CA GLY A 129 -14.42 -2.01 11.76
C GLY A 129 -14.56 -0.67 12.47
N LEU A 130 -13.47 0.08 12.67
CA LEU A 130 -13.56 1.45 13.16
C LEU A 130 -14.04 2.39 12.05
N PRO A 131 -14.79 3.45 12.39
CA PRO A 131 -15.04 4.55 11.47
C PRO A 131 -13.72 5.11 10.92
N GLU A 132 -13.71 5.46 9.63
CA GLU A 132 -12.52 5.92 8.91
C GLU A 132 -11.78 7.05 9.64
N GLU A 133 -12.51 8.06 10.12
CA GLU A 133 -11.95 9.19 10.87
C GLU A 133 -11.17 8.74 12.13
N LYS A 134 -11.72 7.78 12.87
CA LYS A 134 -11.09 7.23 14.08
C LYS A 134 -9.88 6.38 13.73
N ALA A 135 -9.99 5.52 12.72
CA ALA A 135 -8.88 4.69 12.27
C ALA A 135 -7.70 5.55 11.78
N PHE A 136 -8.01 6.62 11.04
CA PHE A 136 -7.03 7.58 10.56
C PHE A 136 -6.35 8.35 11.70
N ALA A 137 -7.10 8.80 12.70
CA ALA A 137 -6.55 9.47 13.87
C ALA A 137 -5.58 8.57 14.66
N LEU A 138 -5.94 7.31 14.87
CA LEU A 138 -5.09 6.33 15.56
C LEU A 138 -3.79 6.03 14.80
N ILE A 139 -3.86 5.88 13.48
CA ILE A 139 -2.66 5.67 12.68
C ILE A 139 -1.72 6.88 12.73
N ARG A 140 -2.28 8.10 12.72
CA ARG A 140 -1.48 9.32 12.85
C ARG A 140 -0.80 9.42 14.21
N SER A 141 -1.48 9.01 15.29
CA SER A 141 -0.85 9.02 16.61
C SER A 141 0.31 8.03 16.67
N TRP A 142 0.16 6.83 16.11
CA TRP A 142 1.25 5.85 16.06
C TRP A 142 2.46 6.36 15.28
N ILE A 143 2.25 6.99 14.13
CA ILE A 143 3.35 7.53 13.33
C ILE A 143 4.02 8.72 14.03
N GLY A 144 3.23 9.58 14.68
CA GLY A 144 3.74 10.70 15.47
C GLY A 144 4.57 10.24 16.69
N GLU A 145 4.11 9.20 17.39
CA GLU A 145 4.84 8.58 18.51
C GLU A 145 6.13 7.92 18.03
N GLU A 146 6.10 7.23 16.89
CA GLU A 146 7.27 6.54 16.30
C GLU A 146 8.33 7.54 15.81
N GLN A 147 7.91 8.75 15.39
CA GLN A 147 8.82 9.86 15.09
C GLN A 147 9.38 10.56 16.36
N GLN A 148 8.69 10.48 17.51
CA GLN A 148 9.11 11.10 18.76
C GLN A 148 9.99 10.20 19.65
N LEU A 149 10.00 8.88 19.45
CA LEU A 149 10.72 7.90 20.28
C LEU A 149 12.21 7.71 19.95
N SER A 150 12.84 8.57 19.16
CA SER A 150 14.31 8.56 18.98
C SER A 150 14.99 9.57 19.90
N PRO A 151 15.39 9.16 21.12
CA PRO A 151 16.83 9.16 21.42
C PRO A 151 17.31 8.00 22.34
N MET A 152 18.60 7.67 22.17
CA MET A 152 19.52 6.82 22.99
C MET A 152 19.64 5.31 22.68
N GLY A 153 20.88 4.89 22.37
CA GLY A 153 21.41 3.57 22.72
C GLY A 153 22.13 2.83 21.60
N ASP A 154 23.44 3.04 21.48
CA ASP A 154 24.38 2.43 20.55
C ASP A 154 24.50 0.89 20.68
N THR A 155 24.27 0.14 19.59
CA THR A 155 25.16 -0.96 19.15
C THR A 155 25.14 -1.07 17.63
N SER A 156 26.34 -1.08 17.06
CA SER A 156 26.64 -1.10 15.63
C SER A 156 26.03 -2.28 14.89
N SER A 157 25.24 -2.03 13.84
CA SER A 157 25.14 -2.84 12.61
C SER A 157 24.34 -2.04 11.56
N GLU A 158 25.04 -1.67 10.49
CA GLU A 158 24.56 -1.11 9.20
C GLU A 158 23.60 0.09 9.25
N LYS A 159 24.09 1.25 8.81
CA LYS A 159 23.29 2.46 8.54
C LYS A 159 22.05 2.11 7.70
N PRO A 160 20.81 2.28 8.20
CA PRO A 160 19.69 2.50 7.31
C PRO A 160 19.86 3.90 6.72
N LEU A 161 19.82 3.97 5.39
CA LEU A 161 19.79 5.22 4.64
C LEU A 161 18.63 6.07 5.18
N ASN A 162 18.96 7.21 5.75
CA ASN A 162 18.06 8.12 6.43
C ASN A 162 17.11 8.79 5.41
N ASN A 163 16.03 8.10 5.05
CA ASN A 163 15.01 8.58 4.13
C ASN A 163 13.64 8.59 4.82
N ALA A 164 13.33 9.66 5.56
CA ALA A 164 11.97 10.17 5.69
C ALA A 164 12.01 11.70 5.93
N PRO A 165 11.09 12.51 5.33
CA PRO A 165 9.94 12.10 4.56
C PRO A 165 9.81 12.88 3.23
N VAL A 166 10.36 12.35 2.14
CA VAL A 166 9.89 12.71 0.80
C VAL A 166 8.45 12.17 0.61
N SER A 167 8.05 11.12 1.33
CA SER A 167 6.70 10.50 1.22
C SER A 167 5.56 11.33 1.83
N ALA A 168 5.80 12.04 2.94
CA ALA A 168 4.78 12.91 3.54
C ALA A 168 4.46 14.09 2.62
N THR A 169 5.47 14.66 1.95
CA THR A 169 5.31 15.66 0.91
C THR A 169 4.63 15.06 -0.34
N TRP A 170 4.96 13.84 -0.77
CA TRP A 170 4.29 13.18 -1.91
C TRP A 170 2.79 12.93 -1.71
N SER A 171 2.35 12.53 -0.52
CA SER A 171 0.91 12.32 -0.26
C SER A 171 0.10 13.62 -0.27
N ILE A 172 0.73 14.75 0.10
CA ILE A 172 0.16 16.09 -0.04
C ILE A 172 0.11 16.48 -1.53
N VAL A 173 1.19 16.20 -2.27
CA VAL A 173 1.30 16.38 -3.73
C VAL A 173 0.20 15.63 -4.47
N GLU A 174 -0.04 14.35 -4.15
CA GLU A 174 -1.07 13.54 -4.81
C GLU A 174 -2.50 14.05 -4.57
N ARG A 175 -2.83 14.42 -3.32
CA ARG A 175 -4.16 14.97 -2.99
C ARG A 175 -4.41 16.29 -3.72
N SER A 176 -3.41 17.16 -3.81
CA SER A 176 -3.56 18.44 -4.52
C SER A 176 -3.51 18.27 -6.04
N MET A 177 -2.74 17.34 -6.59
CA MET A 177 -2.74 17.03 -8.03
C MET A 177 -4.10 16.47 -8.47
N SER A 178 -4.74 15.65 -7.63
CA SER A 178 -6.11 15.18 -7.84
C SER A 178 -7.13 16.34 -7.82
N MET A 179 -6.92 17.37 -6.99
CA MET A 179 -7.77 18.57 -6.99
C MET A 179 -7.49 19.49 -8.20
N LEU A 180 -6.22 19.70 -8.57
CA LEU A 180 -5.82 20.51 -9.72
C LEU A 180 -6.27 19.89 -11.05
N ASN A 181 -6.22 18.56 -11.20
CA ASN A 181 -6.76 17.86 -12.37
C ASN A 181 -8.29 18.02 -12.52
N LYS A 182 -9.00 18.34 -11.43
CA LYS A 182 -10.46 18.59 -11.43
C LYS A 182 -10.81 20.06 -11.64
N LEU A 183 -9.84 20.97 -11.56
CA LEU A 183 -10.00 22.41 -11.76
C LEU A 183 -9.82 22.78 -13.24
N LYS A 184 -10.94 22.89 -13.97
CA LYS A 184 -10.95 23.49 -15.31
C LYS A 184 -10.78 25.03 -15.21
N PRO A 185 -10.21 25.71 -16.23
CA PRO A 185 -9.98 27.15 -16.23
C PRO A 185 -11.24 27.98 -15.91
N ASP A 186 -12.40 27.52 -16.36
CA ASP A 186 -13.67 28.20 -16.19
C ASP A 186 -14.20 28.13 -14.75
N LYS A 187 -13.86 27.06 -14.01
CA LYS A 187 -14.22 26.92 -12.59
C LYS A 187 -13.38 27.82 -11.70
N LEU A 188 -12.09 28.01 -12.02
CA LEU A 188 -11.20 28.93 -11.28
C LEU A 188 -11.70 30.39 -11.33
N LYS A 189 -12.26 30.82 -12.47
CA LYS A 189 -12.87 32.15 -12.63
C LYS A 189 -14.23 32.30 -11.96
N ALA A 190 -14.89 31.21 -11.60
CA ALA A 190 -16.18 31.21 -10.90
C ALA A 190 -16.04 30.99 -9.38
N MET A 191 -14.85 30.63 -8.88
CA MET A 191 -14.60 30.42 -7.45
C MET A 191 -14.67 31.70 -6.63
N GLY A 192 -15.15 31.57 -5.40
CA GLY A 192 -15.16 32.63 -4.39
C GLY A 192 -13.75 33.06 -3.99
N GLN A 193 -13.63 34.23 -3.37
CA GLN A 193 -12.34 34.82 -3.02
C GLN A 193 -11.54 33.96 -2.02
N GLU A 194 -12.21 33.37 -1.04
CA GLU A 194 -11.58 32.47 -0.05
C GLU A 194 -11.03 31.20 -0.70
N ASP A 195 -11.78 30.58 -1.60
CA ASP A 195 -11.33 29.36 -2.29
C ASP A 195 -10.14 29.64 -3.23
N ARG A 196 -10.12 30.82 -3.87
CA ARG A 196 -8.97 31.25 -4.69
C ARG A 196 -7.72 31.44 -3.85
N GLN A 197 -7.87 32.00 -2.66
CA GLN A 197 -6.77 32.21 -1.75
C GLN A 197 -6.18 30.89 -1.24
N ALA A 198 -7.04 29.91 -0.90
CA ALA A 198 -6.61 28.56 -0.56
C ALA A 198 -5.83 27.88 -1.70
N VAL A 199 -6.29 28.04 -2.96
CA VAL A 199 -5.56 27.52 -4.14
C VAL A 199 -4.21 28.22 -4.33
N GLN A 200 -4.11 29.52 -4.08
CA GLN A 200 -2.86 30.28 -4.18
C GLN A 200 -1.84 29.88 -3.11
N GLU A 201 -2.28 29.71 -1.86
CA GLU A 201 -1.44 29.23 -0.75
C GLU A 201 -0.92 27.81 -1.03
N MET A 202 -1.77 26.97 -1.61
CA MET A 202 -1.38 25.64 -2.08
C MET A 202 -0.30 25.71 -3.18
N ILE A 203 -0.47 26.55 -4.21
CA ILE A 203 0.54 26.75 -5.27
C ILE A 203 1.87 27.28 -4.69
N ALA A 204 1.81 28.21 -3.73
CA ALA A 204 2.99 28.75 -3.07
C ALA A 204 3.75 27.66 -2.28
N THR A 205 3.02 26.76 -1.64
CA THR A 205 3.59 25.62 -0.92
C THR A 205 4.30 24.66 -1.88
N TYR A 206 3.69 24.37 -3.05
CA TYR A 206 4.33 23.54 -4.08
C TYR A 206 5.64 24.12 -4.60
N ARG A 207 5.70 25.43 -4.82
CA ARG A 207 6.93 26.09 -5.29
C ARG A 207 8.07 25.94 -4.29
N ARG A 208 7.80 26.16 -3.00
CA ARG A 208 8.83 25.97 -1.95
C ARG A 208 9.37 24.54 -1.92
N LEU A 209 8.50 23.55 -2.04
CA LEU A 209 8.92 22.14 -2.06
C LEU A 209 9.78 21.81 -3.28
N LEU A 210 9.46 22.37 -4.45
CA LEU A 210 10.28 22.20 -5.65
C LEU A 210 11.64 22.88 -5.48
N ASP A 211 11.67 24.08 -4.90
CA ASP A 211 12.92 24.80 -4.62
C ASP A 211 13.82 24.01 -3.66
N GLU A 212 13.25 23.41 -2.60
CA GLU A 212 13.99 22.54 -1.66
C GLU A 212 14.57 21.29 -2.34
N ILE A 213 13.81 20.67 -3.26
CA ILE A 213 14.27 19.50 -4.02
C ILE A 213 15.39 19.90 -4.98
N ASP A 214 15.27 21.04 -5.67
CA ASP A 214 16.32 21.55 -6.57
C ASP A 214 17.61 21.85 -5.81
N ASP A 215 17.51 22.34 -4.57
CA ASP A 215 18.68 22.55 -3.71
C ASP A 215 19.31 21.23 -3.23
N TRP A 216 18.55 20.15 -3.08
CA TRP A 216 19.11 18.82 -2.80
C TRP A 216 19.84 18.20 -3.99
N LEU A 217 19.54 18.65 -5.21
CA LEU A 217 20.10 18.13 -6.45
C LEU A 217 21.36 18.89 -6.93
N LYS A 218 21.73 20.00 -6.28
CA LYS A 218 22.97 20.76 -6.53
C LYS A 218 24.13 20.26 -5.69
#